data_AF-A0A1Y2HD00-F1
#
_entry.id   AF-A0A1Y2HD00-F1
#
_cell.length_a   1.000
_cell.length_b   1.000
_cell.length_c   1.000
_cell.angle_alpha   90.00
_cell.angle_beta   90.00
_cell.angle_gamma   90.00
#
_symmetry.space_group_name_H-M   'P 1'
#
loop_
_entity.id
_entity.type
_entity.pdbx_description
1 polymer ?
#
loop_
_entity_poly.entity_id
_entity_poly.type
_entity_poly.pdbx_seq_one_letter_code
_entity_poly.pdbx_strand_id
1 'polypeptide(L)'
;PKPWVICLVTAYSEDRAGIQTTLDSLSATEYPSHQKLLVVIADGNVTGAGQSVSTPDICRGMLKPARWMPSHVEPASYVAIGDGNNRHNMAEVHAGHYVYKDKKVPMVLINKVGNSEERGKPKAGNRGKRDSQIILMSWLNKLAFNDRMCPLEFDLSDKVYRLTGEFPTIYEMVLMVDADTLVLPDSLGRMVAAFEDDDKVMGLCGETRIANKRKSWVTMIQVFEYYISHHLGKAFESIFGGVTCLPGCFCMYRIRAPKAGPDGEKGKFFVPVLANPAIIEAYSQNEVNTLHEKNLLLLGEDRYLTTLMLRTFPKRKMIFVPRAVCKTEVPDRFSVLLSQRRRWINSTVHNLYRLLWTKDLCGIFCCSMPFVIALELIASVSLPAMLLFLLYLIVRASMGDPNAVLPLVLMAAMFLLQAVLILITTRKLIYIWWMFVYIFAIPVWNFILPVYAFWHFDDFSWGATRKIEGVDNGHGSADGRQVFDPLAIPRKYFQEWKDERSRYARKMREANMPPPPSMPSNNPYRGPQARSGPHVQFDDADSPMGTPPPPFTAQGHVPPPMMMPPQHQQHQQVPQYHHQQPFHHQPPPPPAGHQGLPPPGHAVQHGSNNRGPSPPQYK
;
A
#
# COMPACT_ATOMS: atom_id res chain seq x y z
N PRO A 1 -25.20 -11.74 2.31
CA PRO A 1 -25.00 -10.27 2.36
C PRO A 1 -23.71 -9.90 1.63
N LYS A 2 -23.65 -8.75 0.94
CA LYS A 2 -22.41 -8.30 0.30
C LYS A 2 -21.37 -7.86 1.35
N PRO A 3 -20.06 -8.08 1.15
CA PRO A 3 -18.99 -7.65 2.06
C PRO A 3 -18.92 -6.13 2.28
N TRP A 4 -18.28 -5.70 3.36
CA TRP A 4 -18.04 -4.29 3.64
C TRP A 4 -16.65 -3.85 3.18
N VAL A 5 -16.59 -2.72 2.47
CA VAL A 5 -15.40 -2.24 1.76
C VAL A 5 -14.98 -0.84 2.19
N ILE A 6 -13.70 -0.68 2.51
CA ILE A 6 -13.03 0.62 2.62
C ILE A 6 -12.51 1.03 1.25
N CYS A 7 -12.78 2.26 0.82
CA CYS A 7 -12.13 2.88 -0.33
C CYS A 7 -11.15 3.94 0.20
N LEU A 8 -9.87 3.59 0.26
CA LEU A 8 -8.77 4.47 0.65
C LEU A 8 -8.39 5.36 -0.54
N VAL A 9 -8.41 6.67 -0.33
CA VAL A 9 -7.89 7.69 -1.25
C VAL A 9 -6.79 8.46 -0.53
N THR A 10 -5.56 8.42 -1.03
CA THR A 10 -4.45 9.23 -0.51
C THR A 10 -4.27 10.46 -1.39
N ALA A 11 -4.29 11.65 -0.79
CA ALA A 11 -4.07 12.92 -1.46
C ALA A 11 -2.91 13.69 -0.81
N TYR A 12 -2.19 14.49 -1.60
CA TYR A 12 -1.05 15.29 -1.18
C TYR A 12 -1.05 16.71 -1.78
N SER A 13 -1.22 16.82 -3.10
CA SER A 13 -1.11 18.09 -3.83
C SER A 13 -2.01 18.18 -5.06
N GLU A 14 -2.93 17.23 -5.20
CA GLU A 14 -3.90 17.15 -6.29
C GLU A 14 -4.92 18.30 -6.18
N ASP A 15 -5.45 18.71 -7.33
CA ASP A 15 -6.42 19.78 -7.41
C ASP A 15 -7.85 19.31 -7.08
N ARG A 16 -8.77 20.28 -7.04
CA ARG A 16 -10.19 20.01 -6.80
C ARG A 16 -10.78 19.06 -7.85
N ALA A 17 -10.36 19.15 -9.10
CA ALA A 17 -10.93 18.37 -10.20
C ALA A 17 -10.54 16.89 -10.13
N GLY A 18 -9.27 16.59 -9.85
CA GLY A 18 -8.77 15.23 -9.63
C GLY A 18 -9.48 14.55 -8.46
N ILE A 19 -9.41 15.17 -7.27
CA ILE A 19 -10.02 14.62 -6.05
C ILE A 19 -11.53 14.41 -6.24
N GLN A 20 -12.23 15.38 -6.84
CA GLN A 20 -13.66 15.25 -7.13
C GLN A 20 -13.93 14.11 -8.11
N THR A 21 -13.16 13.98 -9.19
CA THR A 21 -13.31 12.88 -10.17
C THR A 21 -13.22 11.51 -9.50
N THR A 22 -12.27 11.35 -8.58
CA THR A 22 -12.07 10.12 -7.82
C THR A 22 -13.26 9.84 -6.89
N LEU A 23 -13.65 10.80 -6.05
CA LEU A 23 -14.73 10.63 -5.07
C LEU A 23 -16.13 10.49 -5.72
N ASP A 24 -16.40 11.25 -6.79
CA ASP A 24 -17.60 11.10 -7.62
C ASP A 24 -17.67 9.69 -8.22
N SER A 25 -16.58 9.19 -8.80
CA SER A 25 -16.55 7.87 -9.44
C SER A 25 -16.73 6.72 -8.44
N LEU A 26 -16.06 6.76 -7.30
CA LEU A 26 -16.22 5.81 -6.19
C LEU A 26 -17.64 5.80 -5.63
N SER A 27 -18.25 6.99 -5.51
CA SER A 27 -19.64 7.14 -5.07
C SER A 27 -20.62 6.61 -6.13
N ALA A 28 -20.36 6.89 -7.41
CA ALA A 28 -21.17 6.47 -8.55
C ALA A 28 -21.23 4.94 -8.75
N THR A 29 -20.25 4.17 -8.25
CA THR A 29 -20.23 2.70 -8.38
C THR A 29 -21.56 2.03 -8.00
N GLU A 30 -21.83 0.90 -8.65
CA GLU A 30 -23.01 0.04 -8.46
C GLU A 30 -23.00 -0.70 -7.12
N TYR A 31 -21.90 -0.61 -6.37
CA TYR A 31 -21.77 -1.20 -5.04
C TYR A 31 -22.55 -0.39 -3.99
N PRO A 32 -23.30 -1.03 -3.05
CA PRO A 32 -24.19 -0.32 -2.14
C PRO A 32 -23.50 0.77 -1.31
N SER A 33 -24.04 2.00 -1.34
CA SER A 33 -23.45 3.16 -0.67
C SER A 33 -23.28 3.01 0.84
N HIS A 34 -24.16 2.24 1.49
CA HIS A 34 -24.08 1.99 2.93
C HIS A 34 -23.01 0.97 3.32
N GLN A 35 -22.52 0.13 2.38
CA GLN A 35 -21.46 -0.87 2.62
C GLN A 35 -20.07 -0.38 2.19
N LYS A 36 -19.97 0.91 1.83
CA LYS A 36 -18.73 1.60 1.46
C LYS A 36 -18.38 2.62 2.54
N LEU A 37 -17.10 2.67 2.92
CA LEU A 37 -16.53 3.79 3.66
C LEU A 37 -15.45 4.44 2.81
N LEU A 38 -15.61 5.72 2.47
CA LEU A 38 -14.53 6.51 1.88
C LEU A 38 -13.59 6.95 3.01
N VAL A 39 -12.34 6.51 2.96
CA VAL A 39 -11.27 6.97 3.86
C VAL A 39 -10.33 7.83 3.03
N VAL A 40 -10.42 9.15 3.19
CA VAL A 40 -9.55 10.09 2.50
C VAL A 40 -8.45 10.51 3.46
N ILE A 41 -7.18 10.39 3.06
CA ILE A 41 -6.04 10.81 3.88
C ILE A 41 -5.28 11.90 3.14
N ALA A 42 -5.30 13.11 3.69
CA ALA A 42 -4.51 14.23 3.20
C ALA A 42 -3.14 14.24 3.90
N ASP A 43 -2.09 14.06 3.11
CA ASP A 43 -0.72 13.85 3.57
C ASP A 43 0.01 15.17 3.88
N GLY A 44 -0.45 15.86 4.92
CA GLY A 44 0.10 17.13 5.38
C GLY A 44 -0.71 18.33 4.92
N ASN A 45 -0.52 19.46 5.60
CA ASN A 45 -1.17 20.72 5.22
C ASN A 45 -0.44 21.39 4.04
N VAL A 46 -0.64 20.85 2.84
CA VAL A 46 0.06 21.23 1.61
C VAL A 46 -0.90 21.87 0.61
N THR A 47 -0.41 22.89 -0.10
CA THR A 47 -1.11 23.54 -1.22
C THR A 47 -0.40 23.18 -2.52
N GLY A 48 -1.15 22.60 -3.47
CA GLY A 48 -0.64 22.23 -4.78
C GLY A 48 -0.15 23.43 -5.61
N ALA A 49 0.79 23.21 -6.52
CA ALA A 49 1.32 24.28 -7.37
C ALA A 49 0.20 24.91 -8.22
N GLY A 50 0.02 26.24 -8.10
CA GLY A 50 -1.05 26.97 -8.77
C GLY A 50 -2.44 26.87 -8.11
N GLN A 51 -2.56 26.20 -6.96
CA GLN A 51 -3.79 26.20 -6.15
C GLN A 51 -3.77 27.33 -5.12
N SER A 52 -4.94 27.89 -4.80
CA SER A 52 -5.12 28.90 -3.75
C SER A 52 -5.62 28.33 -2.42
N VAL A 53 -5.89 27.03 -2.37
CA VAL A 53 -6.51 26.31 -1.25
C VAL A 53 -5.73 25.03 -1.00
N SER A 54 -5.50 24.67 0.27
CA SER A 54 -4.77 23.43 0.62
C SER A 54 -5.55 22.19 0.19
N THR A 55 -4.84 21.09 -0.14
CA THR A 55 -5.45 19.78 -0.42
C THR A 55 -6.33 19.33 0.78
N PRO A 56 -5.86 19.52 2.04
CA PRO A 56 -6.63 19.82 3.24
C PRO A 56 -8.09 20.20 3.13
N ASP A 57 -8.21 21.49 2.82
CA ASP A 57 -9.42 22.28 2.78
C ASP A 57 -10.25 21.93 1.54
N ILE A 58 -9.61 21.52 0.43
CA ILE A 58 -10.31 20.97 -0.75
C ILE A 58 -11.11 19.74 -0.35
N CYS A 59 -10.48 18.75 0.29
CA CYS A 59 -11.13 17.54 0.81
C CYS A 59 -12.18 17.85 1.86
N ARG A 60 -11.90 18.78 2.80
CA ARG A 60 -12.85 19.19 3.85
C ARG A 60 -14.10 19.85 3.26
N GLY A 61 -13.94 20.70 2.25
CA GLY A 61 -15.04 21.37 1.54
C GLY A 61 -15.88 20.43 0.66
N MET A 62 -15.42 19.20 0.42
CA MET A 62 -16.22 18.15 -0.24
C MET A 62 -16.97 17.25 0.75
N LEU A 63 -16.58 17.25 2.04
CA LEU A 63 -17.21 16.45 3.08
C LEU A 63 -18.42 17.19 3.64
N LYS A 64 -19.62 16.60 3.58
CA LYS A 64 -20.78 17.09 4.35
C LYS A 64 -20.67 16.56 5.78
N PRO A 65 -20.32 17.38 6.79
CA PRO A 65 -20.02 16.91 8.14
C PRO A 65 -21.24 16.25 8.79
N ALA A 66 -21.00 15.28 9.68
CA ALA A 66 -22.04 14.71 10.51
C ALA A 66 -22.59 15.77 11.48
N ARG A 67 -23.89 15.72 11.81
CA ARG A 67 -24.52 16.69 12.74
C ARG A 67 -23.88 16.73 14.14
N TRP A 68 -23.22 15.65 14.53
CA TRP A 68 -22.52 15.51 15.79
C TRP A 68 -21.05 15.95 15.73
N MET A 69 -20.53 16.29 14.55
CA MET A 69 -19.15 16.69 14.36
C MET A 69 -18.95 18.15 14.81
N PRO A 70 -17.97 18.47 15.67
CA PRO A 70 -17.70 19.85 16.03
C PRO A 70 -17.17 20.70 14.87
N SER A 71 -17.26 22.02 15.05
CA SER A 71 -16.63 23.02 14.19
C SER A 71 -15.10 22.98 14.27
N HIS A 72 -14.54 22.81 15.47
CA HIS A 72 -13.10 22.61 15.69
C HIS A 72 -12.80 21.14 15.99
N VAL A 73 -11.80 20.57 15.33
CA VAL A 73 -11.40 19.16 15.49
C VAL A 73 -10.02 19.13 16.08
N GLU A 74 -9.89 18.62 17.31
CA GLU A 74 -8.58 18.47 17.92
C GLU A 74 -7.75 17.41 17.17
N PRO A 75 -6.49 17.71 16.79
CA PRO A 75 -5.57 16.72 16.25
C PRO A 75 -5.25 15.63 17.27
N ALA A 76 -5.22 14.38 16.82
CA ALA A 76 -4.88 13.22 17.63
C ALA A 76 -3.48 12.68 17.28
N SER A 77 -2.65 12.42 18.29
CA SER A 77 -1.28 11.90 18.13
C SER A 77 -1.24 10.48 17.56
N TYR A 78 -0.26 10.22 16.71
CA TYR A 78 0.11 8.88 16.23
C TYR A 78 1.62 8.76 15.97
N VAL A 79 2.13 7.53 15.89
CA VAL A 79 3.52 7.26 15.50
C VAL A 79 3.59 7.20 13.98
N ALA A 80 4.33 8.14 13.39
CA ALA A 80 4.52 8.26 11.95
C ALA A 80 5.85 7.69 11.47
N ILE A 81 5.92 7.49 10.15
CA ILE A 81 7.16 7.20 9.43
C ILE A 81 7.99 8.49 9.38
N GLY A 82 9.16 8.51 10.00
CA GLY A 82 10.01 9.70 10.06
C GLY A 82 11.24 9.54 10.95
N ASP A 83 12.03 10.61 11.05
CA ASP A 83 13.30 10.64 11.79
C ASP A 83 13.22 11.62 12.97
N GLY A 84 13.78 11.25 14.13
CA GLY A 84 13.72 12.08 15.35
C GLY A 84 12.28 12.47 15.74
N ASN A 85 12.09 13.71 16.20
CA ASN A 85 10.77 14.23 16.62
C ASN A 85 9.68 14.16 15.53
N ASN A 86 10.05 14.07 14.24
CA ASN A 86 9.09 13.92 13.14
C ASN A 86 8.34 12.56 13.17
N ARG A 87 8.75 11.61 14.02
CA ARG A 87 8.00 10.38 14.33
C ARG A 87 6.77 10.64 15.19
N HIS A 88 6.73 11.72 15.96
CA HIS A 88 5.47 12.23 16.52
C HIS A 88 4.79 13.04 15.43
N ASN A 89 3.61 12.59 15.00
CA ASN A 89 2.74 13.36 14.12
C ASN A 89 1.33 13.39 14.74
N MET A 90 0.50 14.33 14.29
CA MET A 90 -0.90 14.43 14.71
C MET A 90 -1.78 14.53 13.47
N ALA A 91 -3.01 14.02 13.57
CA ALA A 91 -4.00 14.15 12.50
C ALA A 91 -5.40 14.45 13.03
N GLU A 92 -6.13 15.28 12.29
CA GLU A 92 -7.53 15.61 12.53
C GLU A 92 -8.41 14.62 11.77
N VAL A 93 -9.37 13.98 12.46
CA VAL A 93 -10.36 13.10 11.78
C VAL A 93 -11.69 13.82 11.67
N HIS A 94 -12.09 14.20 10.46
CA HIS A 94 -13.42 14.74 10.16
C HIS A 94 -14.33 13.61 9.68
N ALA A 95 -15.56 13.52 10.19
CA ALA A 95 -16.53 12.49 9.84
C ALA A 95 -17.80 13.10 9.26
N GLY A 96 -18.34 12.47 8.23
CA GLY A 96 -19.49 12.98 7.48
C GLY A 96 -19.85 12.08 6.31
N HIS A 97 -20.44 12.65 5.27
CA HIS A 97 -20.76 11.92 4.06
C HIS A 97 -20.32 12.68 2.83
N TYR A 98 -19.85 11.94 1.83
CA TYR A 98 -19.79 12.44 0.47
C TYR A 98 -21.19 12.32 -0.16
N VAL A 99 -21.60 13.32 -0.91
CA VAL A 99 -22.92 13.35 -1.57
C VAL A 99 -22.69 13.57 -3.06
N TYR A 100 -23.06 12.58 -3.87
CA TYR A 100 -22.96 12.63 -5.32
C TYR A 100 -24.29 12.21 -5.93
N LYS A 101 -24.98 13.15 -6.59
CA LYS A 101 -26.36 12.98 -7.09
C LYS A 101 -27.28 12.52 -5.94
N ASP A 102 -27.99 11.42 -6.12
CA ASP A 102 -28.85 10.73 -5.17
C ASP A 102 -28.07 9.90 -4.12
N LYS A 103 -26.79 9.59 -4.38
CA LYS A 103 -25.97 8.71 -3.53
C LYS A 103 -25.30 9.49 -2.40
N LYS A 104 -25.46 8.98 -1.18
CA LYS A 104 -24.80 9.45 0.04
C LYS A 104 -23.92 8.33 0.59
N VAL A 105 -22.61 8.54 0.65
CA VAL A 105 -21.62 7.54 1.09
C VAL A 105 -20.95 8.03 2.38
N PRO A 106 -20.84 7.19 3.44
CA PRO A 106 -20.03 7.49 4.61
C PRO A 106 -18.59 7.87 4.21
N MET A 107 -18.08 8.97 4.76
CA MET A 107 -16.73 9.45 4.51
C MET A 107 -16.07 9.93 5.79
N VAL A 108 -14.82 9.52 5.98
CA VAL A 108 -13.89 10.08 6.97
C VAL A 108 -12.70 10.70 6.24
N LEU A 109 -12.31 11.90 6.65
CA LEU A 109 -11.12 12.61 6.19
C LEU A 109 -10.12 12.65 7.34
N ILE A 110 -8.93 12.11 7.12
CA ILE A 110 -7.78 12.19 8.02
C ILE A 110 -6.82 13.24 7.47
N ASN A 111 -6.74 14.39 8.13
CA ASN A 111 -5.83 15.48 7.78
C ASN A 111 -4.58 15.41 8.66
N LYS A 112 -3.40 15.09 8.12
CA LYS A 112 -2.15 15.14 8.90
C LYS A 112 -1.72 16.60 9.07
N VAL A 113 -1.41 17.02 10.29
CA VAL A 113 -1.11 18.43 10.61
C VAL A 113 0.24 18.66 11.27
N GLY A 114 1.00 17.59 11.55
CA GLY A 114 2.29 17.67 12.24
C GLY A 114 2.15 17.68 13.75
N ASN A 115 3.28 17.54 14.44
CA ASN A 115 3.35 17.89 15.86
C ASN A 115 3.20 19.41 16.07
N SER A 116 3.16 19.88 17.32
CA SER A 116 3.01 21.31 17.64
C SER A 116 4.11 22.20 17.08
N GLU A 117 5.34 21.68 16.91
CA GLU A 117 6.49 22.42 16.37
C GLU A 117 6.46 22.52 14.84
N GLU A 118 5.68 21.67 14.17
CA GLU A 118 5.50 21.71 12.71
C GLU A 118 4.39 22.65 12.26
N ARG A 119 3.45 23.02 13.14
CA ARG A 119 2.28 23.83 12.79
C ARG A 119 2.70 25.15 12.15
N GLY A 120 2.07 25.50 11.03
CA GLY A 120 2.38 26.70 10.23
C GLY A 120 3.54 26.53 9.24
N LYS A 121 4.30 25.42 9.26
CA LYS A 121 5.33 25.14 8.23
C LYS A 121 4.69 24.65 6.92
N PRO A 122 5.27 24.94 5.73
CA PRO A 122 4.64 24.64 4.42
C PRO A 122 4.35 23.16 4.10
N LYS A 123 4.86 22.22 4.89
CA LYS A 123 4.67 20.76 4.74
C LYS A 123 4.35 20.08 6.08
N ALA A 124 3.73 20.80 7.02
CA ALA A 124 3.41 20.29 8.35
C ALA A 124 2.66 18.95 8.28
N GLY A 125 3.20 17.91 8.94
CA GLY A 125 2.58 16.58 8.99
C GLY A 125 2.70 15.72 7.72
N ASN A 126 3.28 16.23 6.63
CA ASN A 126 3.57 15.43 5.44
C ASN A 126 4.59 14.33 5.79
N ARG A 127 4.32 13.08 5.41
CA ARG A 127 5.22 11.91 5.60
C ARG A 127 5.23 10.90 4.44
N GLY A 128 4.50 11.17 3.37
CA GLY A 128 4.41 10.35 2.16
C GLY A 128 3.20 9.41 2.15
N LYS A 129 2.80 8.98 0.95
CA LYS A 129 1.73 8.00 0.70
C LYS A 129 1.85 6.73 1.56
N ARG A 130 3.08 6.24 1.76
CA ARG A 130 3.38 5.06 2.59
C ARG A 130 2.95 5.24 4.06
N ASP A 131 3.16 6.41 4.64
CA ASP A 131 2.69 6.74 5.99
C ASP A 131 1.16 6.77 6.04
N SER A 132 0.51 7.33 5.02
CA SER A 132 -0.96 7.32 4.91
C SER A 132 -1.52 5.89 4.85
N GLN A 133 -0.89 4.99 4.09
CA GLN A 133 -1.25 3.57 4.07
C GLN A 133 -1.00 2.90 5.43
N ILE A 134 0.11 3.21 6.12
CA ILE A 134 0.41 2.68 7.46
C ILE A 134 -0.60 3.13 8.52
N ILE A 135 -1.15 4.36 8.47
CA ILE A 135 -2.25 4.78 9.36
C ILE A 135 -3.42 3.80 9.26
N LEU A 136 -3.86 3.47 8.04
CA LEU A 136 -4.96 2.52 7.82
C LEU A 136 -4.58 1.09 8.24
N MET A 137 -3.39 0.62 7.86
CA MET A 137 -2.95 -0.75 8.13
C MET A 137 -2.73 -1.00 9.64
N SER A 138 -2.14 -0.05 10.38
CA SER A 138 -1.98 -0.11 11.84
C SER A 138 -3.34 -0.14 12.53
N TRP A 139 -4.25 0.76 12.15
CA TRP A 139 -5.61 0.78 12.70
C TRP A 139 -6.34 -0.55 12.50
N LEU A 140 -6.31 -1.10 11.28
CA LEU A 140 -6.88 -2.42 10.96
C LEU A 140 -6.21 -3.57 11.74
N ASN A 141 -4.91 -3.47 12.02
CA ASN A 141 -4.20 -4.42 12.89
C ASN A 141 -4.67 -4.33 14.35
N LYS A 142 -4.80 -3.13 14.93
CA LYS A 142 -5.30 -2.97 16.31
C LYS A 142 -6.73 -3.49 16.46
N LEU A 143 -7.56 -3.28 15.44
CA LEU A 143 -8.91 -3.87 15.37
C LEU A 143 -8.89 -5.40 15.25
N ALA A 144 -8.02 -5.97 14.40
CA ALA A 144 -7.95 -7.41 14.16
C ALA A 144 -7.42 -8.22 15.36
N PHE A 145 -6.56 -7.63 16.18
CA PHE A 145 -5.95 -8.29 17.35
C PHE A 145 -6.50 -7.80 18.71
N ASN A 146 -7.44 -6.84 18.72
CA ASN A 146 -7.89 -6.13 19.92
C ASN A 146 -6.72 -5.57 20.77
N ASP A 147 -5.72 -5.01 20.09
CA ASP A 147 -4.50 -4.47 20.70
C ASP A 147 -4.65 -2.98 21.06
N ARG A 148 -3.73 -2.48 21.88
CA ARG A 148 -3.70 -1.10 22.39
C ARG A 148 -3.54 -0.09 21.25
N MET A 149 -4.47 0.87 21.22
CA MET A 149 -4.58 1.93 20.21
C MET A 149 -3.97 3.23 20.70
N CYS A 150 -3.35 3.98 19.78
CA CYS A 150 -3.00 5.39 19.99
C CYS A 150 -4.25 6.30 19.89
N PRO A 151 -4.17 7.59 20.26
CA PRO A 151 -5.29 8.52 20.20
C PRO A 151 -5.97 8.59 18.82
N LEU A 152 -5.21 8.60 17.73
CA LEU A 152 -5.75 8.67 16.36
C LEU A 152 -6.57 7.41 16.00
N GLU A 153 -6.05 6.22 16.32
CA GLU A 153 -6.73 4.94 16.04
C GLU A 153 -8.03 4.81 16.85
N PHE A 154 -8.06 5.30 18.09
CA PHE A 154 -9.26 5.36 18.91
C PHE A 154 -10.30 6.34 18.34
N ASP A 155 -9.88 7.57 18.03
CA ASP A 155 -10.76 8.62 17.51
C ASP A 155 -11.37 8.25 16.16
N LEU A 156 -10.58 7.65 15.26
CA LEU A 156 -11.05 7.06 14.01
C LEU A 156 -12.08 5.94 14.25
N SER A 157 -11.82 5.04 15.21
CA SER A 157 -12.74 3.93 15.54
C SER A 157 -14.10 4.42 16.04
N ASP A 158 -14.12 5.36 16.99
CA ASP A 158 -15.35 5.94 17.54
C ASP A 158 -16.11 6.78 16.49
N LYS A 159 -15.39 7.53 15.64
CA LYS A 159 -16.01 8.33 14.57
C LYS A 159 -16.61 7.48 13.46
N VAL A 160 -15.94 6.40 13.04
CA VAL A 160 -16.52 5.45 12.07
C VAL A 160 -17.76 4.78 12.66
N TYR A 161 -17.70 4.26 13.89
CA TYR A 161 -18.86 3.65 14.55
C TYR A 161 -20.06 4.60 14.64
N ARG A 162 -19.85 5.86 15.06
CA ARG A 162 -20.91 6.88 15.12
C ARG A 162 -21.45 7.32 13.76
N LEU A 163 -20.71 7.08 12.69
CA LEU A 163 -21.07 7.47 11.33
C LEU A 163 -21.88 6.38 10.63
N THR A 164 -21.46 5.12 10.77
CA THR A 164 -22.07 3.97 10.06
C THR A 164 -23.03 3.15 10.92
N GLY A 165 -22.96 3.28 12.25
CA GLY A 165 -23.64 2.40 13.21
C GLY A 165 -22.90 1.08 13.47
N GLU A 166 -21.81 0.83 12.76
CA GLU A 166 -21.12 -0.46 12.69
C GLU A 166 -19.69 -0.37 13.19
N PHE A 167 -19.22 -1.37 13.93
CA PHE A 167 -17.86 -1.35 14.45
C PHE A 167 -16.84 -1.68 13.34
N PRO A 168 -15.67 -1.01 13.25
CA PRO A 168 -14.79 -1.14 12.09
C PRO A 168 -14.19 -2.53 11.80
N THR A 169 -14.36 -3.52 12.67
CA THR A 169 -13.97 -4.91 12.40
C THR A 169 -14.82 -5.59 11.30
N ILE A 170 -15.96 -5.01 10.92
CA ILE A 170 -16.81 -5.58 9.86
C ILE A 170 -16.23 -5.42 8.45
N TYR A 171 -15.31 -4.47 8.22
CA TYR A 171 -14.70 -4.29 6.91
C TYR A 171 -13.79 -5.47 6.57
N GLU A 172 -13.93 -5.99 5.36
CA GLU A 172 -13.22 -7.20 4.91
C GLU A 172 -12.16 -6.91 3.85
N MET A 173 -12.29 -5.79 3.13
CA MET A 173 -11.46 -5.44 1.98
C MET A 173 -11.16 -3.93 1.93
N VAL A 174 -9.99 -3.57 1.42
CA VAL A 174 -9.58 -2.18 1.13
C VAL A 174 -9.31 -2.04 -0.35
N LEU A 175 -10.08 -1.20 -1.05
CA LEU A 175 -9.72 -0.65 -2.35
C LEU A 175 -8.80 0.56 -2.11
N MET A 176 -7.61 0.56 -2.71
CA MET A 176 -6.69 1.71 -2.74
C MET A 176 -6.75 2.37 -4.11
N VAL A 177 -6.93 3.69 -4.11
CA VAL A 177 -7.08 4.52 -5.31
C VAL A 177 -6.27 5.81 -5.15
N ASP A 178 -5.55 6.21 -6.20
CA ASP A 178 -4.86 7.51 -6.22
C ASP A 178 -5.88 8.64 -6.43
N ALA A 179 -5.61 9.82 -5.88
CA ALA A 179 -6.60 10.92 -5.83
C ALA A 179 -7.00 11.51 -7.20
N ASP A 180 -6.41 11.07 -8.32
CA ASP A 180 -6.68 11.48 -9.70
C ASP A 180 -7.30 10.38 -10.58
N THR A 181 -7.80 9.29 -9.98
CA THR A 181 -8.22 8.08 -10.70
C THR A 181 -9.73 7.86 -10.71
N LEU A 182 -10.31 7.85 -11.93
CA LEU A 182 -11.72 7.58 -12.20
C LEU A 182 -11.98 6.06 -12.24
N VAL A 183 -12.79 5.55 -11.32
CA VAL A 183 -13.22 4.14 -11.26
C VAL A 183 -14.51 3.92 -12.07
N LEU A 184 -14.59 2.90 -12.94
CA LEU A 184 -15.84 2.62 -13.67
C LEU A 184 -16.92 2.00 -12.76
N PRO A 185 -18.23 2.22 -13.05
CA PRO A 185 -19.30 1.94 -12.08
C PRO A 185 -19.39 0.49 -11.58
N ASP A 186 -19.12 -0.47 -12.46
CA ASP A 186 -19.18 -1.90 -12.21
C ASP A 186 -17.91 -2.47 -11.54
N SER A 187 -16.82 -1.70 -11.53
CA SER A 187 -15.47 -2.23 -11.29
C SER A 187 -15.24 -2.66 -9.85
N LEU A 188 -15.74 -1.91 -8.86
CA LEU A 188 -15.70 -2.32 -7.46
C LEU A 188 -16.48 -3.63 -7.23
N GLY A 189 -17.66 -3.77 -7.84
CA GLY A 189 -18.45 -5.01 -7.73
C GLY A 189 -17.72 -6.23 -8.32
N ARG A 190 -17.03 -6.06 -9.44
CA ARG A 190 -16.20 -7.11 -10.06
C ARG A 190 -15.00 -7.49 -9.21
N MET A 191 -14.37 -6.52 -8.53
CA MET A 191 -13.25 -6.77 -7.63
C MET A 191 -13.69 -7.55 -6.39
N VAL A 192 -14.80 -7.17 -5.75
CA VAL A 192 -15.36 -7.91 -4.61
C VAL A 192 -15.74 -9.33 -5.01
N ALA A 193 -16.43 -9.52 -6.14
CA ALA A 193 -16.81 -10.85 -6.62
C ALA A 193 -15.59 -11.77 -6.84
N ALA A 194 -14.45 -11.24 -7.28
CA ALA A 194 -13.22 -12.02 -7.43
C ALA A 194 -12.56 -12.43 -6.09
N PHE A 195 -12.83 -11.72 -4.99
CA PHE A 195 -12.46 -12.16 -3.65
C PHE A 195 -13.44 -13.19 -3.06
N GLU A 196 -14.74 -13.08 -3.40
CA GLU A 196 -15.77 -14.04 -2.98
C GLU A 196 -15.60 -15.40 -3.69
N ASP A 197 -15.10 -15.41 -4.94
CA ASP A 197 -14.86 -16.61 -5.75
C ASP A 197 -13.67 -17.46 -5.27
N ASP A 198 -12.57 -16.84 -4.79
CA ASP A 198 -11.38 -17.56 -4.30
C ASP A 198 -10.78 -16.97 -3.01
N ASP A 199 -10.98 -17.68 -1.90
CA ASP A 199 -10.39 -17.41 -0.58
C ASP A 199 -8.86 -17.29 -0.57
N LYS A 200 -8.15 -17.85 -1.55
CA LYS A 200 -6.69 -17.74 -1.68
C LYS A 200 -6.28 -16.37 -2.20
N VAL A 201 -7.16 -15.62 -2.88
CA VAL A 201 -6.86 -14.27 -3.36
C VAL A 201 -6.72 -13.31 -2.17
N MET A 202 -5.52 -12.76 -2.03
CA MET A 202 -5.16 -11.79 -0.98
C MET A 202 -5.12 -10.35 -1.48
N GLY A 203 -4.88 -10.16 -2.76
CA GLY A 203 -4.92 -8.85 -3.41
C GLY A 203 -5.14 -9.01 -4.91
N LEU A 204 -5.62 -7.93 -5.54
CA LEU A 204 -5.87 -7.88 -6.97
C LEU A 204 -5.79 -6.45 -7.50
N CYS A 205 -5.70 -6.32 -8.82
CA CYS A 205 -5.81 -5.03 -9.50
C CYS A 205 -6.70 -5.13 -10.75
N GLY A 206 -7.21 -3.98 -11.20
CA GLY A 206 -7.98 -3.86 -12.44
C GLY A 206 -7.15 -3.27 -13.57
N GLU A 207 -7.72 -3.20 -14.77
CA GLU A 207 -7.10 -2.57 -15.93
C GLU A 207 -7.04 -1.05 -15.76
N THR A 208 -5.83 -0.53 -15.56
CA THR A 208 -5.55 0.92 -15.59
C THR A 208 -5.51 1.41 -17.03
N ARG A 209 -6.46 2.26 -17.42
CA ARG A 209 -6.46 2.92 -18.75
C ARG A 209 -6.03 4.38 -18.65
N ILE A 210 -5.38 4.88 -19.69
CA ILE A 210 -5.08 6.31 -19.81
C ILE A 210 -6.35 7.09 -20.19
N ALA A 211 -6.65 8.18 -19.50
CA ALA A 211 -7.72 9.12 -19.83
C ALA A 211 -7.28 10.09 -20.95
N ASN A 212 -6.15 10.76 -20.76
CA ASN A 212 -5.66 11.89 -21.55
C ASN A 212 -4.80 11.50 -22.78
N LYS A 213 -5.09 10.37 -23.43
CA LYS A 213 -4.29 9.68 -24.49
C LYS A 213 -3.77 10.52 -25.66
N ARG A 214 -4.38 11.68 -25.93
CA ARG A 214 -4.10 12.54 -27.09
C ARG A 214 -3.71 13.97 -26.70
N LYS A 215 -3.48 14.25 -25.41
CA LYS A 215 -3.22 15.60 -24.87
C LYS A 215 -1.86 16.16 -25.33
N SER A 216 -0.86 15.28 -25.45
CA SER A 216 0.47 15.61 -26.00
C SER A 216 1.14 14.37 -26.59
N TRP A 217 2.23 14.53 -27.35
CA TRP A 217 3.05 13.41 -27.82
C TRP A 217 3.54 12.52 -26.66
N VAL A 218 3.82 13.12 -25.50
CA VAL A 218 4.22 12.41 -24.27
C VAL A 218 3.10 11.49 -23.78
N THR A 219 1.85 11.92 -23.82
CA THR A 219 0.70 11.05 -23.49
C THR A 219 0.49 9.94 -24.54
N MET A 220 0.80 10.20 -25.81
CA MET A 220 0.59 9.25 -26.91
C MET A 220 1.55 8.07 -26.85
N ILE A 221 2.84 8.30 -26.55
CA ILE A 221 3.84 7.22 -26.45
C ILE A 221 3.60 6.25 -25.28
N GLN A 222 2.81 6.66 -24.28
CA GLN A 222 2.47 5.86 -23.10
C GLN A 222 1.28 4.90 -23.33
N VAL A 223 0.43 5.13 -24.34
CA VAL A 223 -0.84 4.38 -24.47
C VAL A 223 -0.62 2.89 -24.70
N PHE A 224 0.37 2.52 -25.51
CA PHE A 224 0.69 1.11 -25.76
C PHE A 224 1.52 0.50 -24.63
N GLU A 225 2.43 1.28 -24.03
CA GLU A 225 3.21 0.83 -22.87
C GLU A 225 2.28 0.40 -21.73
N TYR A 226 1.33 1.24 -21.33
CA TYR A 226 0.30 0.88 -20.34
C TYR A 226 -0.53 -0.34 -20.77
N TYR A 227 -0.84 -0.52 -22.05
CA TYR A 227 -1.54 -1.72 -22.50
C TYR A 227 -0.69 -2.99 -22.31
N ILE A 228 0.60 -2.94 -22.64
CA ILE A 228 1.50 -4.07 -22.43
C ILE A 228 1.75 -4.33 -20.93
N SER A 229 2.04 -3.29 -20.13
CA SER A 229 2.43 -3.44 -18.72
C SER A 229 1.24 -3.56 -17.74
N HIS A 230 0.17 -2.78 -17.91
CA HIS A 230 -1.02 -2.80 -17.04
C HIS A 230 -2.15 -3.74 -17.50
N HIS A 231 -2.09 -4.32 -18.71
CA HIS A 231 -3.07 -5.31 -19.15
C HIS A 231 -2.42 -6.66 -19.49
N LEU A 232 -1.55 -6.73 -20.50
CA LEU A 232 -1.02 -8.02 -20.99
C LEU A 232 -0.09 -8.72 -19.98
N GLY A 233 0.90 -8.00 -19.43
CA GLY A 233 1.82 -8.53 -18.43
C GLY A 233 1.10 -8.98 -17.16
N LYS A 234 0.18 -8.17 -16.65
CA LYS A 234 -0.63 -8.47 -15.45
C LYS A 234 -1.52 -9.69 -15.66
N ALA A 235 -2.12 -9.82 -16.85
CA ALA A 235 -2.89 -11.01 -17.21
C ALA A 235 -2.01 -12.27 -17.22
N PHE A 236 -0.79 -12.18 -17.75
CA PHE A 236 0.18 -13.28 -17.74
C PHE A 236 0.62 -13.67 -16.33
N GLU A 237 1.08 -12.72 -15.50
CA GLU A 237 1.44 -13.00 -14.09
C GLU A 237 0.26 -13.59 -13.28
N SER A 238 -0.96 -13.16 -13.60
CA SER A 238 -2.18 -13.66 -12.94
C SER A 238 -2.50 -15.11 -13.26
N ILE A 239 -1.96 -15.70 -14.35
CA ILE A 239 -2.10 -17.15 -14.63
C ILE A 239 -1.41 -17.97 -13.53
N PHE A 240 -0.27 -17.49 -13.03
CA PHE A 240 0.45 -18.08 -11.91
C PHE A 240 -0.10 -17.66 -10.54
N GLY A 241 -1.14 -16.80 -10.51
CA GLY A 241 -1.64 -16.16 -9.29
C GLY A 241 -0.58 -15.30 -8.59
N GLY A 242 0.39 -14.77 -9.34
CA GLY A 242 1.60 -14.17 -8.79
C GLY A 242 1.88 -12.75 -9.29
N VAL A 243 0.86 -11.93 -9.55
CA VAL A 243 1.02 -10.53 -9.99
C VAL A 243 2.01 -9.79 -9.09
N THR A 244 3.18 -9.41 -9.64
CA THR A 244 4.36 -9.00 -8.85
C THR A 244 4.27 -7.56 -8.34
N CYS A 245 3.32 -6.80 -8.89
CA CYS A 245 3.05 -5.42 -8.55
C CYS A 245 1.56 -5.17 -8.67
N LEU A 246 0.90 -4.72 -7.60
CA LEU A 246 -0.43 -4.12 -7.69
C LEU A 246 -0.28 -2.58 -7.78
N PRO A 247 -0.87 -1.89 -8.78
CA PRO A 247 -0.69 -0.44 -8.93
C PRO A 247 -1.47 0.29 -7.84
N GLY A 248 -0.82 1.23 -7.14
CA GLY A 248 -1.48 2.03 -6.10
C GLY A 248 -2.69 2.83 -6.58
N CYS A 249 -2.73 3.19 -7.87
CA CYS A 249 -3.86 3.91 -8.45
C CYS A 249 -5.15 3.10 -8.49
N PHE A 250 -5.08 1.77 -8.56
CA PHE A 250 -6.28 0.91 -8.63
C PHE A 250 -6.00 -0.55 -8.27
N CYS A 251 -5.85 -0.81 -6.97
CA CYS A 251 -5.69 -2.15 -6.43
C CYS A 251 -6.57 -2.37 -5.19
N MET A 252 -6.85 -3.62 -4.87
CA MET A 252 -7.70 -4.00 -3.76
C MET A 252 -7.05 -5.14 -2.99
N TYR A 253 -7.14 -5.09 -1.66
CA TYR A 253 -6.52 -6.04 -0.74
C TYR A 253 -7.55 -6.60 0.23
N ARG A 254 -7.42 -7.87 0.58
CA ARG A 254 -8.21 -8.48 1.66
C ARG A 254 -7.60 -8.08 3.00
N ILE A 255 -8.42 -7.58 3.93
CA ILE A 255 -8.01 -7.23 5.29
C ILE A 255 -7.70 -8.52 6.08
N ARG A 256 -8.64 -9.47 6.00
CA ARG A 256 -8.59 -10.77 6.65
C ARG A 256 -9.17 -11.83 5.72
N ALA A 257 -8.55 -13.01 5.66
CA ALA A 257 -9.04 -14.14 4.86
C ALA A 257 -9.61 -15.23 5.77
N PRO A 258 -10.71 -15.91 5.37
CA PRO A 258 -11.20 -17.04 6.14
C PRO A 258 -10.17 -18.18 6.14
N LYS A 259 -10.19 -18.96 7.22
CA LYS A 259 -9.43 -20.19 7.41
C LYS A 259 -10.43 -21.27 7.84
N ALA A 260 -10.28 -22.48 7.30
CA ALA A 260 -11.03 -23.63 7.79
C ALA A 260 -10.63 -23.93 9.24
N GLY A 261 -11.63 -24.18 10.09
CA GLY A 261 -11.42 -24.67 11.45
C GLY A 261 -10.92 -26.12 11.49
N PRO A 262 -10.68 -26.67 12.70
CA PRO A 262 -10.37 -28.09 12.88
C PRO A 262 -11.51 -29.01 12.41
N ASP A 263 -12.73 -28.49 12.40
CA ASP A 263 -13.97 -29.08 11.88
C ASP A 263 -14.11 -28.97 10.34
N GLY A 264 -13.16 -28.31 9.66
CA GLY A 264 -13.23 -27.98 8.24
C GLY A 264 -14.15 -26.78 7.91
N GLU A 265 -14.87 -26.22 8.89
CA GLU A 265 -15.83 -25.15 8.65
C GLU A 265 -15.10 -23.82 8.40
N LYS A 266 -15.46 -23.13 7.31
CA LYS A 266 -14.91 -21.82 6.96
C LYS A 266 -15.72 -20.71 7.63
N GLY A 267 -15.06 -19.60 7.96
CA GLY A 267 -15.71 -18.38 8.46
C GLY A 267 -15.73 -18.23 9.98
N LYS A 268 -15.41 -19.29 10.75
CA LYS A 268 -15.14 -19.20 12.20
C LYS A 268 -13.79 -18.54 12.49
N PHE A 269 -12.76 -18.90 11.73
CA PHE A 269 -11.39 -18.41 11.92
C PHE A 269 -10.95 -17.54 10.75
N PHE A 270 -10.17 -16.50 11.06
CA PHE A 270 -9.63 -15.57 10.07
C PHE A 270 -8.12 -15.40 10.24
N VAL A 271 -7.41 -15.24 9.13
CA VAL A 271 -6.00 -14.82 9.10
C VAL A 271 -5.95 -13.35 8.69
N PRO A 272 -5.38 -12.44 9.48
CA PRO A 272 -5.13 -11.07 9.05
C PRO A 272 -4.08 -11.07 7.94
N VAL A 273 -4.45 -10.49 6.79
CA VAL A 273 -3.67 -10.48 5.56
C VAL A 273 -3.00 -9.12 5.39
N LEU A 274 -3.72 -8.08 4.95
CA LEU A 274 -3.19 -6.71 4.93
C LEU A 274 -2.87 -6.20 6.36
N ALA A 275 -3.66 -6.64 7.35
CA ALA A 275 -3.50 -6.29 8.76
C ALA A 275 -2.43 -7.14 9.50
N ASN A 276 -1.58 -7.88 8.79
CA ASN A 276 -0.58 -8.76 9.41
C ASN A 276 0.56 -7.95 10.09
N PRO A 277 0.95 -8.27 11.34
CA PRO A 277 2.00 -7.53 12.04
C PRO A 277 3.33 -7.49 11.29
N ALA A 278 3.77 -8.60 10.70
CA ALA A 278 5.08 -8.69 10.03
C ALA A 278 5.13 -7.86 8.73
N ILE A 279 4.00 -7.72 8.04
CA ILE A 279 3.89 -6.82 6.87
C ILE A 279 3.97 -5.37 7.33
N ILE A 280 3.25 -5.00 8.39
CA ILE A 280 3.21 -3.62 8.91
C ILE A 280 4.58 -3.22 9.46
N GLU A 281 5.26 -4.10 10.20
CA GLU A 281 6.61 -3.86 10.72
C GLU A 281 7.61 -3.59 9.59
N ALA A 282 7.69 -4.47 8.59
CA ALA A 282 8.56 -4.28 7.43
C ALA A 282 8.18 -3.05 6.58
N TYR A 283 6.89 -2.75 6.42
CA TYR A 283 6.41 -1.62 5.61
C TYR A 283 6.55 -0.26 6.31
N SER A 284 6.58 -0.25 7.65
CA SER A 284 6.80 0.95 8.48
C SER A 284 8.26 1.26 8.80
N GLN A 285 9.22 0.46 8.29
CA GLN A 285 10.66 0.65 8.52
C GLN A 285 11.14 2.09 8.19
N ASN A 286 11.66 2.79 9.20
CA ASN A 286 12.14 4.18 9.08
C ASN A 286 13.61 4.27 8.67
N GLU A 287 14.45 3.41 9.25
CA GLU A 287 15.90 3.38 9.03
C GLU A 287 16.23 2.64 7.74
N VAL A 288 16.93 3.33 6.83
CA VAL A 288 17.16 2.86 5.47
C VAL A 288 18.62 3.08 5.08
N ASN A 289 19.44 2.05 5.31
CA ASN A 289 20.89 2.18 5.28
C ASN A 289 21.50 1.85 3.92
N THR A 290 20.86 0.97 3.14
CA THR A 290 21.35 0.57 1.81
C THR A 290 20.60 1.26 0.66
N LEU A 291 21.27 1.41 -0.49
CA LEU A 291 20.65 1.92 -1.73
C LEU A 291 19.48 1.03 -2.19
N HIS A 292 19.58 -0.29 -1.97
CA HIS A 292 18.51 -1.25 -2.24
C HIS A 292 17.25 -0.95 -1.42
N GLU A 293 17.39 -0.80 -0.10
CA GLU A 293 16.25 -0.50 0.76
C GLU A 293 15.66 0.88 0.43
N LYS A 294 16.49 1.90 0.13
CA LYS A 294 15.98 3.24 -0.29
C LYS A 294 15.09 3.16 -1.53
N ASN A 295 15.50 2.40 -2.53
CA ASN A 295 14.70 2.18 -3.73
C ASN A 295 13.41 1.38 -3.49
N LEU A 296 13.43 0.39 -2.58
CA LEU A 296 12.21 -0.32 -2.17
C LEU A 296 11.24 0.60 -1.40
N LEU A 297 11.76 1.31 -0.40
CA LEU A 297 10.99 1.96 0.66
C LEU A 297 10.56 3.40 0.34
N LEU A 298 11.26 4.10 -0.55
CA LEU A 298 11.03 5.52 -0.87
C LEU A 298 10.48 5.77 -2.28
N LEU A 299 10.68 4.83 -3.22
CA LEU A 299 10.31 5.01 -4.63
C LEU A 299 9.21 4.06 -5.12
N GLY A 300 9.03 2.89 -4.50
CA GLY A 300 8.11 1.86 -5.00
C GLY A 300 7.22 1.27 -3.94
N GLU A 301 6.63 2.11 -3.07
CA GLU A 301 5.84 1.68 -1.91
C GLU A 301 4.77 0.63 -2.26
N ASP A 302 3.95 0.87 -3.29
CA ASP A 302 2.89 -0.07 -3.71
C ASP A 302 3.46 -1.42 -4.22
N ARG A 303 4.60 -1.38 -4.93
CA ARG A 303 5.30 -2.59 -5.41
C ARG A 303 5.98 -3.35 -4.26
N TYR A 304 6.52 -2.62 -3.29
CA TYR A 304 7.13 -3.20 -2.09
C TYR A 304 6.09 -3.84 -1.17
N LEU A 305 4.91 -3.23 -1.00
CA LEU A 305 3.77 -3.84 -0.31
C LEU A 305 3.34 -5.15 -0.99
N THR A 306 3.26 -5.17 -2.33
CA THR A 306 2.97 -6.38 -3.10
C THR A 306 4.03 -7.47 -2.85
N THR A 307 5.31 -7.08 -2.86
CA THR A 307 6.45 -7.97 -2.58
C THR A 307 6.42 -8.53 -1.15
N LEU A 308 6.10 -7.71 -0.16
CA LEU A 308 5.92 -8.16 1.23
C LEU A 308 4.78 -9.18 1.34
N MET A 309 3.62 -8.89 0.76
CA MET A 309 2.47 -9.78 0.78
C MET A 309 2.77 -11.15 0.14
N LEU A 310 3.43 -11.17 -1.03
CA LEU A 310 3.87 -12.40 -1.70
C LEU A 310 4.88 -13.20 -0.84
N ARG A 311 5.79 -12.52 -0.13
CA ARG A 311 6.77 -13.16 0.77
C ARG A 311 6.16 -13.70 2.05
N THR A 312 5.19 -13.00 2.64
CA THR A 312 4.52 -13.42 3.88
C THR A 312 3.49 -14.53 3.63
N PHE A 313 2.86 -14.55 2.44
CA PHE A 313 1.84 -15.53 2.09
C PHE A 313 2.05 -16.16 0.70
N PRO A 314 3.15 -16.89 0.45
CA PRO A 314 3.46 -17.44 -0.88
C PRO A 314 2.43 -18.46 -1.39
N LYS A 315 1.62 -19.05 -0.49
CA LYS A 315 0.52 -19.98 -0.83
C LYS A 315 -0.81 -19.26 -1.15
N ARG A 316 -0.83 -17.92 -1.19
CA ARG A 316 -1.97 -17.07 -1.57
C ARG A 316 -1.73 -16.42 -2.92
N LYS A 317 -2.79 -15.93 -3.55
CA LYS A 317 -2.77 -15.39 -4.92
C LYS A 317 -2.84 -13.86 -4.96
N MET A 318 -2.07 -13.27 -5.87
CA MET A 318 -2.25 -11.92 -6.41
C MET A 318 -2.72 -12.02 -7.86
N ILE A 319 -3.87 -11.42 -8.19
CA ILE A 319 -4.51 -11.60 -9.51
C ILE A 319 -4.84 -10.29 -10.23
N PHE A 320 -5.11 -10.40 -11.53
CA PHE A 320 -5.57 -9.32 -12.38
C PHE A 320 -7.03 -9.54 -12.80
N VAL A 321 -7.89 -8.53 -12.61
CA VAL A 321 -9.31 -8.58 -12.97
C VAL A 321 -9.54 -7.64 -14.16
N PRO A 322 -9.33 -8.08 -15.42
CA PRO A 322 -9.35 -7.22 -16.61
C PRO A 322 -10.69 -6.51 -16.85
N ARG A 323 -11.79 -7.04 -16.28
CA ARG A 323 -13.12 -6.44 -16.40
C ARG A 323 -13.36 -5.31 -15.39
N ALA A 324 -12.59 -5.22 -14.31
CA ALA A 324 -12.58 -4.06 -13.43
C ALA A 324 -11.62 -3.02 -14.03
N VAL A 325 -12.09 -1.81 -14.28
CA VAL A 325 -11.36 -0.80 -15.06
C VAL A 325 -11.36 0.54 -14.32
N CYS A 326 -10.22 1.21 -14.33
CA CYS A 326 -10.13 2.63 -13.99
C CYS A 326 -9.55 3.44 -15.16
N LYS A 327 -9.61 4.77 -15.03
CA LYS A 327 -8.90 5.72 -15.89
C LYS A 327 -8.08 6.69 -15.03
N THR A 328 -6.82 6.89 -15.39
CA THR A 328 -5.90 7.85 -14.75
C THR A 328 -5.35 8.83 -15.80
N GLU A 329 -4.93 10.02 -15.37
CA GLU A 329 -4.16 10.96 -16.19
C GLU A 329 -2.69 10.57 -16.17
N VAL A 330 -2.04 10.49 -17.33
CA VAL A 330 -0.57 10.29 -17.39
C VAL A 330 0.16 11.61 -17.62
N PRO A 331 1.46 11.71 -17.27
CA PRO A 331 2.26 12.91 -17.52
C PRO A 331 2.18 13.36 -18.98
N ASP A 332 1.83 14.63 -19.19
CA ASP A 332 1.75 15.28 -20.51
C ASP A 332 3.02 16.06 -20.88
N ARG A 333 3.89 16.33 -19.90
CA ARG A 333 5.22 16.96 -20.04
C ARG A 333 6.32 15.92 -19.90
N PHE A 334 7.32 15.97 -20.78
CA PHE A 334 8.38 14.97 -20.83
C PHE A 334 9.26 14.94 -19.56
N SER A 335 9.54 16.09 -18.95
CA SER A 335 10.28 16.17 -17.68
C SER A 335 9.55 15.47 -16.53
N VAL A 336 8.21 15.55 -16.48
CA VAL A 336 7.39 14.86 -15.48
C VAL A 336 7.37 13.35 -15.76
N LEU A 337 7.26 12.93 -17.03
CA LEU A 337 7.39 11.52 -17.42
C LEU A 337 8.76 10.96 -17.02
N LEU A 338 9.85 11.68 -17.31
CA LEU A 338 11.22 11.29 -17.01
C LEU A 338 11.42 11.05 -15.50
N SER A 339 10.90 11.96 -14.67
CA SER A 339 10.96 11.85 -13.21
C SER A 339 10.11 10.69 -12.67
N GLN A 340 8.89 10.51 -13.17
CA GLN A 340 8.02 9.37 -12.84
C GLN A 340 8.69 8.04 -13.21
N ARG A 341 9.30 7.96 -14.40
CA ARG A 341 9.89 6.70 -14.90
C ARG A 341 11.22 6.36 -14.26
N ARG A 342 12.02 7.35 -13.81
CA ARG A 342 13.14 7.10 -12.87
C ARG A 342 12.68 6.34 -11.64
N ARG A 343 11.65 6.85 -10.94
CA ARG A 343 11.05 6.20 -9.76
C ARG A 343 10.62 4.76 -10.08
N TRP A 344 9.89 4.58 -11.18
CA TRP A 344 9.31 3.27 -11.53
C TRP A 344 10.39 2.26 -11.95
N ILE A 345 11.37 2.64 -12.76
CA ILE A 345 12.44 1.74 -13.22
C ILE A 345 13.32 1.31 -12.04
N ASN A 346 13.79 2.26 -11.23
CA ASN A 346 14.74 1.97 -10.15
C ASN A 346 14.08 1.11 -9.05
N SER A 347 12.83 1.41 -8.68
CA SER A 347 12.07 0.57 -7.75
C SER A 347 11.72 -0.81 -8.34
N THR A 348 11.49 -0.92 -9.65
CA THR A 348 11.21 -2.21 -10.32
C THR A 348 12.41 -3.14 -10.25
N VAL A 349 13.62 -2.67 -10.63
CA VAL A 349 14.87 -3.45 -10.55
C VAL A 349 15.07 -4.03 -9.14
N HIS A 350 14.93 -3.21 -8.10
CA HIS A 350 15.12 -3.68 -6.73
C HIS A 350 14.01 -4.58 -6.20
N ASN A 351 12.75 -4.40 -6.62
CA ASN A 351 11.67 -5.30 -6.24
C ASN A 351 11.77 -6.66 -6.96
N LEU A 352 12.09 -6.69 -8.26
CA LEU A 352 12.35 -7.95 -8.99
C LEU A 352 13.53 -8.71 -8.35
N TYR A 353 14.62 -8.00 -8.02
CA TYR A 353 15.72 -8.57 -7.23
C TYR A 353 15.23 -9.13 -5.87
N ARG A 354 14.39 -8.42 -5.12
CA ARG A 354 13.85 -8.92 -3.84
C ARG A 354 12.92 -10.13 -4.03
N LEU A 355 12.20 -10.21 -5.15
CA LEU A 355 11.27 -11.28 -5.48
C LEU A 355 11.98 -12.57 -5.89
N LEU A 356 13.13 -12.50 -6.57
CA LEU A 356 13.95 -13.68 -6.92
C LEU A 356 14.37 -14.51 -5.69
N TRP A 357 14.53 -13.87 -4.52
CA TRP A 357 14.81 -14.53 -3.24
C TRP A 357 13.53 -14.83 -2.43
N THR A 358 12.38 -14.96 -3.10
CA THR A 358 11.11 -15.37 -2.50
C THR A 358 10.85 -16.84 -2.79
N LYS A 359 10.80 -17.65 -1.74
CA LYS A 359 10.52 -19.08 -1.83
C LYS A 359 9.05 -19.32 -2.19
N ASP A 360 8.75 -20.49 -2.74
CA ASP A 360 7.40 -21.01 -2.97
C ASP A 360 6.50 -20.17 -3.91
N LEU A 361 7.08 -19.34 -4.78
CA LEU A 361 6.36 -18.75 -5.91
C LEU A 361 5.97 -19.83 -6.95
N CYS A 362 4.81 -19.66 -7.59
CA CYS A 362 4.20 -20.70 -8.42
C CYS A 362 4.98 -21.05 -9.71
N GLY A 363 4.96 -22.33 -10.07
CA GLY A 363 5.28 -22.86 -11.41
C GLY A 363 6.33 -23.98 -11.41
N ILE A 364 6.75 -24.41 -12.60
CA ILE A 364 7.66 -25.54 -12.81
C ILE A 364 8.76 -25.16 -13.82
N PHE A 365 10.03 -25.29 -13.43
CA PHE A 365 11.20 -25.04 -14.29
C PHE A 365 11.14 -23.68 -15.03
N CYS A 366 11.40 -23.61 -16.34
CA CYS A 366 11.29 -22.41 -17.15
C CYS A 366 9.85 -21.85 -17.31
N CYS A 367 8.84 -22.56 -16.78
CA CYS A 367 7.47 -22.07 -16.64
C CYS A 367 7.18 -21.76 -15.17
N SER A 368 8.04 -20.98 -14.52
CA SER A 368 7.90 -20.56 -13.12
C SER A 368 8.06 -19.06 -12.94
N MET A 369 7.36 -18.51 -11.94
CA MET A 369 7.43 -17.09 -11.61
C MET A 369 8.86 -16.60 -11.31
N PRO A 370 9.72 -17.32 -10.55
CA PRO A 370 11.12 -16.90 -10.38
C PRO A 370 11.89 -16.79 -11.70
N PHE A 371 11.64 -17.69 -12.66
CA PHE A 371 12.27 -17.63 -13.99
C PHE A 371 11.75 -16.43 -14.80
N VAL A 372 10.44 -16.17 -14.80
CA VAL A 372 9.83 -14.98 -15.43
C VAL A 372 10.43 -13.69 -14.85
N ILE A 373 10.52 -13.60 -13.52
CA ILE A 373 11.08 -12.44 -12.80
C ILE A 373 12.56 -12.27 -13.12
N ALA A 374 13.32 -13.35 -13.31
CA ALA A 374 14.72 -13.30 -13.72
C ALA A 374 14.86 -12.74 -15.14
N LEU A 375 14.03 -13.21 -16.08
CA LEU A 375 13.99 -12.68 -17.44
C LEU A 375 13.57 -11.20 -17.46
N GLU A 376 12.56 -10.79 -16.68
CA GLU A 376 12.13 -9.39 -16.60
C GLU A 376 13.24 -8.49 -16.03
N LEU A 377 13.98 -8.94 -15.01
CA LEU A 377 15.11 -8.22 -14.44
C LEU A 377 16.25 -8.07 -15.45
N ILE A 378 16.65 -9.16 -16.12
CA ILE A 378 17.70 -9.14 -17.15
C ILE A 378 17.28 -8.24 -18.32
N ALA A 379 16.04 -8.36 -18.80
CA ALA A 379 15.50 -7.52 -19.86
C ALA A 379 15.53 -6.04 -19.47
N SER A 380 15.03 -5.69 -18.28
CA SER A 380 14.96 -4.31 -17.78
C SER A 380 16.33 -3.63 -17.73
N VAL A 381 17.37 -4.36 -17.30
CA VAL A 381 18.75 -3.84 -17.24
C VAL A 381 19.41 -3.77 -18.63
N SER A 382 19.07 -4.68 -19.54
CA SER A 382 19.68 -4.76 -20.88
C SER A 382 18.99 -3.90 -21.96
N LEU A 383 17.85 -3.26 -21.68
CA LEU A 383 17.13 -2.40 -22.64
C LEU A 383 18.02 -1.42 -23.45
N PRO A 384 18.96 -0.66 -22.86
CA PRO A 384 19.81 0.26 -23.63
C PRO A 384 20.76 -0.47 -24.58
N ALA A 385 21.36 -1.58 -24.13
CA ALA A 385 22.27 -2.40 -24.94
C ALA A 385 21.52 -3.09 -26.09
N MET A 386 20.29 -3.57 -25.85
CA MET A 386 19.44 -4.15 -26.88
C MET A 386 19.09 -3.14 -27.98
N LEU A 387 18.88 -1.85 -27.65
CA LEU A 387 18.68 -0.83 -28.67
C LEU A 387 19.95 -0.59 -29.51
N LEU A 388 21.12 -0.46 -28.87
CA LEU A 388 22.38 -0.25 -29.58
C LEU A 388 22.68 -1.44 -30.52
N PHE A 389 22.41 -2.67 -30.07
CA PHE A 389 22.56 -3.86 -30.89
C PHE A 389 21.56 -3.91 -32.06
N LEU A 390 20.30 -3.51 -31.86
CA LEU A 390 19.33 -3.35 -32.94
C LEU A 390 19.79 -2.34 -34.00
N LEU A 391 20.30 -1.18 -33.58
CA LEU A 391 20.85 -0.17 -34.50
C LEU A 391 22.07 -0.69 -35.27
N TYR A 392 22.97 -1.42 -34.60
CA TYR A 392 24.10 -2.10 -35.26
C TYR A 392 23.64 -3.09 -36.33
N LEU A 393 22.64 -3.94 -36.03
CA LEU A 393 22.08 -4.88 -36.99
C LEU A 393 21.45 -4.18 -38.19
N ILE A 394 20.70 -3.08 -37.97
CA ILE A 394 20.12 -2.28 -39.07
C ILE A 394 21.22 -1.75 -40.00
N VAL A 395 22.30 -1.17 -39.44
CA VAL A 395 23.44 -0.67 -40.24
C VAL A 395 24.10 -1.80 -41.03
N ARG A 396 24.37 -2.96 -40.39
CA ARG A 396 24.98 -4.13 -41.06
C ARG A 396 24.11 -4.66 -42.19
N ALA A 397 22.80 -4.78 -41.99
CA ALA A 397 21.86 -5.21 -43.01
C ALA A 397 21.77 -4.20 -44.16
N SER A 398 21.79 -2.89 -43.88
CA SER A 398 21.87 -1.84 -44.91
C SER A 398 23.17 -1.87 -45.72
N MET A 399 24.26 -2.40 -45.16
CA MET A 399 25.52 -2.67 -45.86
C MET A 399 25.54 -4.01 -46.61
N GLY A 400 24.41 -4.75 -46.63
CA GLY A 400 24.27 -6.00 -47.37
C GLY A 400 24.71 -7.26 -46.63
N ASP A 401 24.98 -7.21 -45.32
CA ASP A 401 25.34 -8.40 -44.52
C ASP A 401 24.14 -9.35 -44.30
N PRO A 402 24.10 -10.55 -44.91
CA PRO A 402 22.94 -11.45 -44.79
C PRO A 402 22.71 -11.93 -43.35
N ASN A 403 23.77 -12.00 -42.54
CA ASN A 403 23.69 -12.47 -41.16
C ASN A 403 22.94 -11.48 -40.25
N ALA A 404 22.91 -10.19 -40.64
CA ALA A 404 22.15 -9.16 -39.92
C ALA A 404 20.66 -9.14 -40.32
N VAL A 405 20.32 -9.62 -41.52
CA VAL A 405 18.93 -9.64 -42.03
C VAL A 405 18.06 -10.63 -41.24
N LEU A 406 18.53 -11.84 -40.99
CA LEU A 406 17.71 -12.88 -40.33
C LEU A 406 17.23 -12.46 -38.92
N PRO A 407 18.07 -11.92 -38.01
CA PRO A 407 17.62 -11.38 -36.73
C PRO A 407 16.59 -10.25 -36.85
N LEU A 408 16.74 -9.35 -37.83
CA LEU A 408 15.77 -8.27 -38.09
C LEU A 408 14.42 -8.81 -38.56
N VAL A 409 14.41 -9.82 -39.44
CA VAL A 409 13.19 -10.50 -39.89
C VAL A 409 12.50 -11.21 -38.71
N LEU A 410 13.25 -11.88 -37.83
CA LEU A 410 12.71 -12.52 -36.64
C LEU A 410 12.11 -11.49 -35.66
N MET A 411 12.77 -10.35 -35.42
CA MET A 411 12.23 -9.27 -34.60
C MET A 411 10.96 -8.66 -35.22
N ALA A 412 10.94 -8.43 -36.53
CA ALA A 412 9.75 -7.96 -37.24
C ALA A 412 8.59 -8.96 -37.13
N ALA A 413 8.87 -10.26 -37.25
CA ALA A 413 7.88 -11.32 -37.06
C ALA A 413 7.32 -11.37 -35.62
N MET A 414 8.14 -11.09 -34.59
CA MET A 414 7.67 -10.97 -33.22
C MET A 414 6.72 -9.79 -33.01
N PHE A 415 7.02 -8.61 -33.58
CA PHE A 415 6.10 -7.46 -33.54
C PHE A 415 4.81 -7.72 -34.34
N LEU A 416 4.90 -8.40 -35.49
CA LEU A 416 3.73 -8.81 -36.28
C LEU A 416 2.85 -9.79 -35.50
N LEU A 417 3.45 -10.78 -34.82
CA LEU A 417 2.74 -11.72 -33.96
C LEU A 417 2.00 -10.98 -32.82
N GLN A 418 2.66 -10.00 -32.18
CA GLN A 418 1.99 -9.15 -31.18
C GLN A 418 0.79 -8.41 -31.77
N ALA A 419 0.92 -7.82 -32.96
CA ALA A 419 -0.19 -7.13 -33.65
C ALA A 419 -1.37 -8.07 -33.93
N VAL A 420 -1.10 -9.29 -34.39
CA VAL A 420 -2.11 -10.34 -34.64
C VAL A 420 -2.79 -10.75 -33.34
N LEU A 421 -2.05 -10.99 -32.26
CA LEU A 421 -2.61 -11.32 -30.94
C LEU A 421 -3.49 -10.19 -30.40
N ILE A 422 -3.07 -8.92 -30.56
CA ILE A 422 -3.88 -7.75 -30.19
C ILE A 422 -5.19 -7.70 -30.99
N LEU A 423 -5.15 -8.00 -32.29
CA LEU A 423 -6.34 -8.01 -33.13
C LEU A 423 -7.33 -9.11 -32.70
N ILE A 424 -6.84 -10.33 -32.44
CA ILE A 424 -7.66 -11.48 -32.01
C ILE A 424 -8.28 -11.22 -30.64
N THR A 425 -7.52 -10.70 -29.68
CA THR A 425 -7.95 -10.50 -28.29
C THR A 425 -8.81 -9.24 -28.10
N THR A 426 -8.35 -8.08 -28.56
CA THR A 426 -9.03 -6.79 -28.31
C THR A 426 -10.11 -6.45 -29.34
N ARG A 427 -10.00 -7.03 -30.55
CA ARG A 427 -10.81 -6.70 -31.74
C ARG A 427 -10.86 -5.20 -32.07
N LYS A 428 -9.80 -4.46 -31.70
CA LYS A 428 -9.74 -2.99 -31.76
C LYS A 428 -8.47 -2.53 -32.48
N LEU A 429 -8.61 -2.25 -33.79
CA LEU A 429 -7.54 -1.76 -34.67
C LEU A 429 -6.78 -0.55 -34.11
N ILE A 430 -7.42 0.28 -33.28
CA ILE A 430 -6.77 1.44 -32.63
C ILE A 430 -5.56 1.04 -31.76
N TYR A 431 -5.49 -0.18 -31.22
CA TYR A 431 -4.30 -0.63 -30.48
C TYR A 431 -3.11 -0.94 -31.40
N ILE A 432 -3.35 -1.32 -32.66
CA ILE A 432 -2.28 -1.47 -33.67
C ILE A 432 -1.72 -0.09 -34.03
N TRP A 433 -2.57 0.94 -34.11
CA TRP A 433 -2.11 2.33 -34.26
C TRP A 433 -1.26 2.79 -33.06
N TRP A 434 -1.68 2.50 -31.83
CA TRP A 434 -0.86 2.81 -30.64
C TRP A 434 0.46 2.01 -30.60
N MET A 435 0.46 0.77 -31.08
CA MET A 435 1.70 -0.02 -31.25
C MET A 435 2.66 0.65 -32.25
N PHE A 436 2.15 1.17 -33.37
CA PHE A 436 2.96 1.92 -34.34
C PHE A 436 3.59 3.16 -33.69
N VAL A 437 2.80 3.97 -32.97
CA VAL A 437 3.31 5.12 -32.19
C VAL A 437 4.40 4.71 -31.19
N TYR A 438 4.22 3.56 -30.52
CA TYR A 438 5.20 3.03 -29.57
C TYR A 438 6.51 2.56 -30.24
N ILE A 439 6.45 2.00 -31.45
CA ILE A 439 7.65 1.59 -32.21
C ILE A 439 8.55 2.80 -32.48
N PHE A 440 8.01 3.95 -32.87
CA PHE A 440 8.81 5.20 -32.99
C PHE A 440 9.31 5.73 -31.64
N ALA A 441 8.65 5.37 -30.54
CA ALA A 441 9.06 5.74 -29.19
C ALA A 441 10.07 4.77 -28.56
N ILE A 442 10.47 3.68 -29.24
CA ILE A 442 11.47 2.72 -28.73
C ILE A 442 12.77 3.39 -28.25
N PRO A 443 13.35 4.40 -28.92
CA PRO A 443 14.53 5.11 -28.40
C PRO A 443 14.28 5.82 -27.06
N VAL A 444 13.07 6.30 -26.82
CA VAL A 444 12.67 6.88 -25.53
C VAL A 444 12.56 5.78 -24.47
N TRP A 445 11.80 4.73 -24.76
CA TRP A 445 11.48 3.65 -23.82
C TRP A 445 12.67 2.76 -23.45
N ASN A 446 13.51 2.42 -24.42
CA ASN A 446 14.60 1.45 -24.23
C ASN A 446 15.94 2.12 -23.89
N PHE A 447 16.13 3.41 -24.17
CA PHE A 447 17.41 4.09 -23.96
C PHE A 447 17.30 5.35 -23.11
N ILE A 448 16.54 6.37 -23.52
CA ILE A 448 16.51 7.65 -22.79
C ILE A 448 16.00 7.48 -21.35
N LEU A 449 14.87 6.79 -21.16
CA LEU A 449 14.31 6.60 -19.82
C LEU A 449 15.17 5.67 -18.94
N PRO A 450 15.63 4.47 -19.38
CA PRO A 450 16.44 3.60 -18.53
C PRO A 450 17.84 4.15 -18.25
N VAL A 451 18.52 4.76 -19.25
CA VAL A 451 19.84 5.38 -19.02
C VAL A 451 19.72 6.54 -18.02
N TYR A 452 18.72 7.42 -18.16
CA TYR A 452 18.49 8.47 -17.17
C TYR A 452 18.20 7.90 -15.78
N ALA A 453 17.39 6.83 -15.70
CA ALA A 453 17.02 6.19 -14.44
C ALA A 453 18.22 5.57 -13.72
N PHE A 454 19.07 4.84 -14.44
CA PHE A 454 20.31 4.24 -13.93
C PHE A 454 21.41 5.27 -13.65
N TRP A 455 21.44 6.40 -14.36
CA TRP A 455 22.35 7.51 -14.04
C TRP A 455 21.96 8.23 -12.75
N HIS A 456 20.67 8.25 -12.41
CA HIS A 456 20.11 8.88 -11.21
C HIS A 456 19.56 7.82 -10.23
N PHE A 457 20.31 6.72 -10.05
CA PHE A 457 19.87 5.55 -9.28
C PHE A 457 19.77 5.80 -7.76
N ASP A 458 20.39 6.89 -7.31
CA ASP A 458 20.42 7.43 -5.95
C ASP A 458 19.57 8.71 -5.78
N ASP A 459 18.88 9.20 -6.83
CA ASP A 459 18.07 10.40 -6.73
C ASP A 459 16.66 10.12 -6.17
N PHE A 460 16.56 10.23 -4.85
CA PHE A 460 15.31 10.12 -4.09
C PHE A 460 14.46 11.39 -4.05
N SER A 461 14.75 12.43 -4.86
CA SER A 461 14.04 13.73 -4.83
C SER A 461 12.54 13.68 -5.15
N TRP A 462 12.08 12.73 -5.97
CA TRP A 462 10.65 12.61 -6.30
C TRP A 462 9.91 11.91 -5.16
N GLY A 463 8.88 12.55 -4.62
CA GLY A 463 8.25 12.12 -3.36
C GLY A 463 9.11 12.39 -2.12
N ALA A 464 10.18 13.20 -2.24
CA ALA A 464 11.03 13.57 -1.10
C ALA A 464 10.31 14.50 -0.11
N THR A 465 9.60 13.90 0.84
CA THR A 465 9.34 14.52 2.14
C THR A 465 10.64 14.69 2.97
N ARG A 466 11.73 14.01 2.59
CA ARG A 466 12.93 13.80 3.42
C ARG A 466 14.15 14.68 3.11
N LYS A 467 14.04 15.70 2.24
CA LYS A 467 15.07 16.75 2.15
C LYS A 467 14.58 17.99 2.90
N ILE A 468 14.94 18.06 4.18
CA ILE A 468 15.01 19.33 4.91
C ILE A 468 16.20 20.06 4.29
N GLU A 469 15.95 21.19 3.63
CA GLU A 469 17.02 22.13 3.25
C GLU A 469 17.64 22.67 4.55
N GLY A 470 18.96 22.50 4.74
CA GLY A 470 19.67 23.08 5.88
C GLY A 470 20.65 22.20 6.65
N VAL A 471 20.86 20.93 6.29
CA VAL A 471 22.00 20.14 6.83
C VAL A 471 22.99 19.86 5.70
N ASP A 472 24.00 20.71 5.64
CA ASP A 472 25.14 20.57 4.76
C ASP A 472 25.98 19.33 5.14
N ASN A 473 26.82 18.83 4.23
CA ASN A 473 27.71 17.70 4.48
C ASN A 473 28.93 18.10 5.34
N GLY A 474 28.68 18.55 6.56
CA GLY A 474 29.69 18.78 7.60
C GLY A 474 29.79 17.59 8.54
N HIS A 475 31.01 17.21 8.92
CA HIS A 475 31.27 16.27 10.02
C HIS A 475 30.91 16.94 11.36
N GLY A 476 29.62 17.05 11.66
CA GLY A 476 29.08 17.51 12.94
C GLY A 476 28.86 16.35 13.92
N SER A 477 29.32 16.52 15.17
CA SER A 477 29.21 15.53 16.24
C SER A 477 27.77 15.06 16.49
N ALA A 478 27.63 13.83 16.98
CA ALA A 478 26.37 13.10 17.11
C ALA A 478 25.45 13.55 18.27
N ASP A 479 25.40 14.85 18.58
CA ASP A 479 24.99 15.36 19.89
C ASP A 479 23.82 16.38 19.84
N GLY A 480 22.84 16.13 18.95
CA GLY A 480 21.73 17.08 18.74
C GLY A 480 20.44 16.55 18.09
N ARG A 481 20.34 15.25 17.76
CA ARG A 481 19.06 14.67 17.31
C ARG A 481 18.17 14.43 18.52
N GLN A 482 17.12 15.23 18.69
CA GLN A 482 16.08 14.93 19.68
C GLN A 482 15.54 13.52 19.47
N VAL A 483 15.76 12.65 20.45
CA VAL A 483 15.31 11.26 20.44
C VAL A 483 13.80 11.25 20.66
N PHE A 484 13.05 10.74 19.69
CA PHE A 484 11.62 10.52 19.86
C PHE A 484 11.40 9.37 20.85
N ASP A 485 10.75 9.68 21.98
CA ASP A 485 10.25 8.69 22.92
C ASP A 485 8.89 8.13 22.43
N PRO A 486 8.80 6.83 22.06
CA PRO A 486 7.54 6.21 21.65
C PRO A 486 6.49 6.13 22.77
N LEU A 487 6.89 6.27 24.04
CA LEU A 487 5.99 6.26 25.21
C LEU A 487 5.25 7.59 25.40
N ALA A 488 5.73 8.68 24.78
CA ALA A 488 5.06 9.97 24.78
C ALA A 488 3.65 9.93 24.13
N ILE A 489 3.37 8.90 23.30
CA ILE A 489 2.05 8.67 22.72
C ILE A 489 1.35 7.54 23.51
N PRO A 490 0.31 7.85 24.31
CA PRO A 490 -0.36 6.86 25.16
C PRO A 490 -1.02 5.76 24.31
N ARG A 491 -0.86 4.51 24.73
CA ARG A 491 -1.49 3.34 24.10
C ARG A 491 -2.37 2.61 25.10
N LYS A 492 -3.68 2.59 24.84
CA LYS A 492 -4.71 2.01 25.71
C LYS A 492 -5.66 1.15 24.90
N TYR A 493 -6.32 0.18 25.52
CA TYR A 493 -7.36 -0.60 24.84
C TYR A 493 -8.57 0.29 24.53
N PHE A 494 -9.36 -0.08 23.50
CA PHE A 494 -10.52 0.69 23.06
C PHE A 494 -11.52 0.98 24.19
N GLN A 495 -11.73 0.01 25.09
CA GLN A 495 -12.62 0.16 26.24
C GLN A 495 -12.07 1.14 27.29
N GLU A 496 -10.76 1.10 27.58
CA GLU A 496 -10.11 2.04 28.51
C GLU A 496 -10.23 3.50 28.04
N TRP A 497 -10.02 3.73 26.74
CA TRP A 497 -10.23 5.02 26.09
C TRP A 497 -11.69 5.49 26.21
N LYS A 498 -12.67 4.61 26.00
CA LYS A 498 -14.10 4.92 26.17
C LYS A 498 -14.42 5.28 27.62
N ASP A 499 -13.91 4.52 28.58
CA ASP A 499 -14.18 4.73 30.01
C ASP A 499 -13.55 6.03 30.50
N GLU A 500 -12.34 6.35 30.06
CA GLU A 500 -11.66 7.61 30.37
C GLU A 500 -12.41 8.81 29.78
N ARG A 501 -12.79 8.77 28.49
CA ARG A 501 -13.59 9.83 27.86
C ARG A 501 -14.95 9.99 28.54
N SER A 502 -15.57 8.89 29.00
CA SER A 502 -16.84 8.92 29.73
C SER A 502 -16.68 9.51 31.14
N ARG A 503 -15.61 9.15 31.87
CA ARG A 503 -15.27 9.72 33.18
C ARG A 503 -14.98 11.22 33.06
N TYR A 504 -14.22 11.64 32.05
CA TYR A 504 -13.92 13.05 31.78
C TYR A 504 -15.19 13.84 31.45
N ALA A 505 -16.04 13.32 30.57
CA ALA A 505 -17.33 13.95 30.24
C ALA A 505 -18.27 14.03 31.46
N ARG A 506 -18.24 13.06 32.37
CA ARG A 506 -18.99 13.12 33.63
C ARG A 506 -18.47 14.23 34.54
N LYS A 507 -17.15 14.30 34.75
CA LYS A 507 -16.51 15.38 35.52
C LYS A 507 -16.81 16.77 34.98
N MET A 508 -16.81 16.96 33.66
CA MET A 508 -17.15 18.28 33.07
C MET A 508 -18.61 18.67 33.28
N ARG A 509 -19.54 17.71 33.23
CA ARG A 509 -20.95 17.93 33.59
C ARG A 509 -21.10 18.24 35.09
N GLU A 510 -20.41 17.51 35.95
CA GLU A 510 -20.38 17.75 37.41
C GLU A 510 -19.79 19.14 37.75
N ALA A 511 -18.79 19.61 36.99
CA ALA A 511 -18.16 20.92 37.14
C ALA A 511 -18.92 22.08 36.47
N ASN A 512 -20.09 21.82 35.86
CA ASN A 512 -20.90 22.78 35.10
C ASN A 512 -20.13 23.50 33.96
N MET A 513 -19.06 22.88 33.46
CA MET A 513 -18.25 23.39 32.35
C MET A 513 -18.84 22.95 31.01
N PRO A 514 -18.69 23.76 29.93
CA PRO A 514 -19.11 23.33 28.60
C PRO A 514 -18.40 22.02 28.22
N PRO A 515 -19.10 21.05 27.60
CA PRO A 515 -18.48 19.79 27.18
C PRO A 515 -17.35 20.07 26.17
N PRO A 516 -16.28 19.24 26.16
CA PRO A 516 -15.20 19.41 25.18
C PRO A 516 -15.75 19.30 23.74
N PRO A 517 -15.15 19.99 22.75
CA PRO A 517 -15.72 20.10 21.40
C PRO A 517 -16.16 18.76 20.79
N SER A 518 -15.43 17.67 21.06
CA SER A 518 -15.70 16.34 20.53
C SER A 518 -16.95 15.60 21.08
N MET A 519 -17.84 16.24 21.84
CA MET A 519 -18.94 15.55 22.56
C MET A 519 -20.35 16.16 22.38
N PRO A 520 -21.27 15.47 21.66
CA PRO A 520 -22.71 15.66 21.76
C PRO A 520 -23.30 14.94 22.98
N SER A 521 -24.56 15.26 23.33
CA SER A 521 -25.16 14.95 24.63
C SER A 521 -25.49 13.48 24.92
N ASN A 522 -25.70 12.63 23.91
CA ASN A 522 -26.15 11.25 24.07
C ASN A 522 -25.05 10.20 23.83
N ASN A 523 -25.02 9.18 24.69
CA ASN A 523 -24.17 7.99 24.54
C ASN A 523 -24.70 7.11 23.38
N PRO A 524 -23.99 6.99 22.24
CA PRO A 524 -24.49 6.24 21.08
C PRO A 524 -24.45 4.72 21.28
N TYR A 525 -23.77 4.23 22.33
CA TYR A 525 -23.63 2.80 22.65
C TYR A 525 -24.78 2.27 23.53
N ARG A 526 -25.84 3.06 23.78
CA ARG A 526 -27.02 2.59 24.50
C ARG A 526 -27.97 1.90 23.51
N GLY A 527 -28.05 0.57 23.59
CA GLY A 527 -29.17 -0.17 22.97
C GLY A 527 -30.52 0.37 23.48
N PRO A 528 -31.62 0.12 22.76
CA PRO A 528 -32.92 0.69 23.11
C PRO A 528 -33.34 0.24 24.51
N GLN A 529 -33.24 1.16 25.48
CA GLN A 529 -33.83 0.95 26.78
C GLN A 529 -35.34 0.93 26.60
N ALA A 530 -35.99 -0.12 27.12
CA ALA A 530 -37.42 -0.13 27.28
C ALA A 530 -37.84 1.14 28.02
N ARG A 531 -38.67 1.98 27.37
CA ARG A 531 -39.31 3.10 28.04
C ARG A 531 -40.25 2.50 29.08
N SER A 532 -39.90 2.62 30.35
CA SER A 532 -40.89 2.55 31.42
C SER A 532 -41.89 3.69 31.20
N GLY A 533 -43.07 3.35 30.70
CA GLY A 533 -44.20 4.27 30.64
C GLY A 533 -44.64 4.64 32.06
N PRO A 534 -45.31 5.78 32.25
CA PRO A 534 -45.87 6.13 33.55
C PRO A 534 -46.94 5.11 33.96
N HIS A 535 -47.01 4.80 35.26
CA HIS A 535 -48.10 4.01 35.82
C HIS A 535 -49.45 4.67 35.48
N VAL A 536 -50.34 3.90 34.86
CA VAL A 536 -51.78 4.15 34.84
C VAL A 536 -52.43 2.90 35.43
N GLN A 537 -53.27 3.13 36.42
CA GLN A 537 -53.93 2.12 37.25
C GLN A 537 -55.42 2.16 36.91
N PHE A 538 -55.98 1.06 36.43
CA PHE A 538 -57.43 0.87 36.26
C PHE A 538 -57.79 -0.61 36.43
N ASP A 539 -59.01 -0.83 36.93
CA ASP A 539 -59.46 -2.05 37.60
C ASP A 539 -60.01 -3.15 36.68
N ASP A 540 -60.31 -4.30 37.29
CA ASP A 540 -60.84 -5.52 36.69
C ASP A 540 -62.24 -5.38 36.04
N ALA A 541 -62.47 -6.10 34.94
CA ALA A 541 -63.67 -6.97 34.75
C ALA A 541 -63.61 -7.81 33.44
N ASP A 542 -64.15 -9.04 33.55
CA ASP A 542 -64.66 -9.95 32.51
C ASP A 542 -63.74 -10.66 31.49
N SER A 543 -64.12 -11.93 31.26
CA SER A 543 -63.51 -13.02 30.46
C SER A 543 -64.30 -13.23 29.14
N PRO A 544 -63.93 -14.13 28.18
CA PRO A 544 -63.05 -15.31 28.31
C PRO A 544 -62.07 -15.65 27.16
N MET A 545 -61.33 -16.72 27.40
CA MET A 545 -60.32 -17.42 26.58
C MET A 545 -60.37 -17.28 25.04
N GLY A 546 -59.20 -16.92 24.47
CA GLY A 546 -58.77 -17.26 23.11
C GLY A 546 -57.26 -17.51 23.08
N THR A 547 -56.82 -18.62 22.49
CA THR A 547 -55.41 -19.04 22.45
C THR A 547 -54.54 -18.15 21.55
N PRO A 548 -53.35 -17.68 21.98
CA PRO A 548 -52.49 -16.83 21.15
C PRO A 548 -51.67 -17.65 20.12
N PRO A 549 -51.41 -17.10 18.92
CA PRO A 549 -50.48 -17.67 17.96
C PRO A 549 -49.01 -17.44 18.39
N PRO A 550 -48.05 -18.28 17.95
CA PRO A 550 -46.66 -18.18 18.37
C PRO A 550 -45.94 -16.94 17.80
N PRO A 551 -45.03 -16.30 18.56
CA PRO A 551 -44.35 -15.08 18.14
C PRO A 551 -43.21 -15.32 17.14
N PHE A 552 -43.04 -14.37 16.22
CA PHE A 552 -41.90 -14.30 15.30
C PHE A 552 -40.56 -14.19 16.07
N THR A 553 -39.63 -15.10 15.80
CA THR A 553 -38.27 -15.07 16.35
C THR A 553 -37.33 -14.19 15.50
N ALA A 554 -37.18 -12.94 15.90
CA ALA A 554 -36.12 -12.07 15.36
C ALA A 554 -34.75 -12.51 15.91
N GLN A 555 -33.95 -13.23 15.12
CA GLN A 555 -32.59 -13.63 15.49
C GLN A 555 -31.61 -12.44 15.44
N GLY A 556 -31.53 -11.69 16.54
CA GLY A 556 -30.43 -10.77 16.78
C GLY A 556 -29.11 -11.52 16.96
N HIS A 557 -28.08 -11.18 16.18
CA HIS A 557 -26.73 -11.72 16.35
C HIS A 557 -26.11 -11.18 17.63
N VAL A 558 -26.10 -11.99 18.69
CA VAL A 558 -25.30 -11.76 19.89
C VAL A 558 -23.87 -12.24 19.58
N PRO A 559 -22.80 -11.43 19.79
CA PRO A 559 -21.44 -11.92 19.64
C PRO A 559 -21.15 -13.00 20.69
N PRO A 560 -20.37 -14.05 20.36
CA PRO A 560 -20.10 -15.14 21.29
C PRO A 560 -19.34 -14.66 22.54
N PRO A 561 -19.41 -15.39 23.67
CA PRO A 561 -18.81 -14.97 24.93
C PRO A 561 -17.30 -14.72 24.81
N MET A 562 -16.81 -13.68 25.48
CA MET A 562 -15.38 -13.42 25.61
C MET A 562 -14.70 -14.59 26.30
N MET A 563 -13.70 -15.21 25.65
CA MET A 563 -12.79 -16.13 26.33
C MET A 563 -11.92 -15.34 27.30
N MET A 564 -12.18 -15.51 28.59
CA MET A 564 -11.15 -15.30 29.62
C MET A 564 -9.97 -16.25 29.35
N PRO A 565 -8.71 -15.84 29.52
CA PRO A 565 -7.58 -16.76 29.45
C PRO A 565 -7.66 -17.75 30.63
N PRO A 566 -7.39 -19.05 30.43
CA PRO A 566 -7.40 -20.00 31.54
C PRO A 566 -6.24 -19.73 32.49
N GLN A 567 -6.56 -19.49 33.77
CA GLN A 567 -5.62 -19.77 34.85
C GLN A 567 -5.72 -21.27 35.16
N HIS A 568 -4.66 -22.05 34.91
CA HIS A 568 -3.98 -22.82 35.97
C HIS A 568 -2.88 -23.79 35.48
N GLN A 569 -1.91 -23.94 36.39
CA GLN A 569 -1.14 -25.14 36.73
C GLN A 569 -0.18 -25.74 35.69
N GLN A 570 1.10 -25.58 36.02
CA GLN A 570 2.21 -26.35 35.47
C GLN A 570 2.03 -27.85 35.78
N HIS A 571 2.04 -28.69 34.76
CA HIS A 571 2.60 -30.04 34.83
C HIS A 571 3.51 -30.24 33.62
N GLN A 572 4.69 -30.81 33.87
CA GLN A 572 5.77 -30.90 32.90
C GLN A 572 5.53 -32.02 31.89
N GLN A 573 5.59 -31.70 30.60
CA GLN A 573 6.11 -32.61 29.57
C GLN A 573 6.67 -31.76 28.41
N VAL A 574 8.00 -31.71 28.31
CA VAL A 574 8.73 -30.91 27.33
C VAL A 574 9.13 -31.81 26.16
N PRO A 575 8.75 -31.50 24.91
CA PRO A 575 9.33 -32.17 23.74
C PRO A 575 10.80 -31.72 23.58
N GLN A 576 11.73 -32.66 23.61
CA GLN A 576 13.15 -32.38 23.35
C GLN A 576 13.35 -31.95 21.89
N TYR A 577 13.68 -30.67 21.69
CA TYR A 577 14.40 -30.21 20.51
C TYR A 577 15.90 -30.23 20.81
N HIS A 578 16.71 -30.74 19.89
CA HIS A 578 18.18 -30.69 20.03
C HIS A 578 18.67 -29.24 20.02
N HIS A 579 19.18 -28.77 21.17
CA HIS A 579 19.96 -27.54 21.24
C HIS A 579 21.35 -27.77 20.62
N GLN A 580 21.64 -27.04 19.53
CA GLN A 580 23.02 -26.64 19.25
C GLN A 580 23.36 -25.46 20.17
N GLN A 581 24.54 -25.51 20.81
CA GLN A 581 24.99 -24.47 21.74
C GLN A 581 25.40 -23.18 21.01
N PRO A 582 25.28 -22.01 21.65
CA PRO A 582 25.77 -20.74 21.09
C PRO A 582 27.31 -20.66 21.19
N PHE A 583 27.97 -20.35 20.08
CA PHE A 583 29.38 -19.99 20.10
C PHE A 583 29.59 -18.59 20.70
N HIS A 584 30.31 -18.52 21.82
CA HIS A 584 30.86 -17.26 22.32
C HIS A 584 32.01 -16.81 21.42
N HIS A 585 31.86 -15.65 20.76
CA HIS A 585 33.00 -14.97 20.15
C HIS A 585 33.78 -14.18 21.20
N GLN A 586 35.04 -14.56 21.42
CA GLN A 586 36.02 -13.71 22.10
C GLN A 586 36.45 -12.56 21.16
N PRO A 587 36.77 -11.37 21.70
CA PRO A 587 37.44 -10.32 20.92
C PRO A 587 38.90 -10.72 20.59
N PRO A 588 39.47 -10.25 19.47
CA PRO A 588 40.85 -10.54 19.11
C PRO A 588 41.85 -9.82 20.02
N PRO A 589 43.07 -10.36 20.21
CA PRO A 589 44.11 -9.72 21.00
C PRO A 589 44.68 -8.46 20.31
N PRO A 590 45.25 -7.50 21.07
CA PRO A 590 45.86 -6.31 20.50
C PRO A 590 47.17 -6.64 19.78
N PRO A 591 47.52 -5.92 18.69
CA PRO A 591 48.82 -6.06 18.04
C PRO A 591 49.92 -5.47 18.94
N ALA A 592 50.94 -6.28 19.25
CA ALA A 592 52.16 -5.79 19.88
C ALA A 592 52.93 -4.90 18.89
N GLY A 593 53.22 -3.67 19.29
CA GLY A 593 54.02 -2.75 18.48
C GLY A 593 55.51 -3.04 18.57
N HIS A 594 56.25 -2.73 17.51
CA HIS A 594 57.67 -2.38 17.61
C HIS A 594 58.01 -1.20 16.68
N GLN A 595 59.03 -0.45 17.10
CA GLN A 595 59.38 0.87 16.59
C GLN A 595 60.38 0.79 15.42
N GLY A 596 60.21 1.68 14.44
CA GLY A 596 61.32 2.51 13.93
C GLY A 596 62.25 2.02 12.81
N LEU A 597 62.20 2.77 11.69
CA LEU A 597 63.34 3.15 10.82
C LEU A 597 63.92 2.06 9.86
N PRO A 598 64.77 2.40 8.87
CA PRO A 598 64.38 2.93 7.55
C PRO A 598 64.96 2.12 6.34
N PRO A 599 64.61 2.42 5.06
CA PRO A 599 65.23 1.79 3.86
C PRO A 599 66.66 2.34 3.58
N PRO A 600 67.50 1.81 2.65
CA PRO A 600 67.19 1.04 1.41
C PRO A 600 68.17 -0.13 1.04
N GLY A 601 68.11 -0.69 -0.18
CA GLY A 601 69.24 -1.43 -0.78
C GLY A 601 68.94 -2.45 -1.90
N HIS A 602 69.79 -2.49 -2.95
CA HIS A 602 69.75 -3.46 -4.08
C HIS A 602 70.61 -4.71 -3.85
N ALA A 603 70.15 -5.89 -4.33
CA ALA A 603 70.93 -7.00 -4.97
C ALA A 603 69.94 -8.16 -5.26
N VAL A 604 69.71 -8.70 -6.47
CA VAL A 604 70.60 -9.45 -7.39
C VAL A 604 71.12 -10.78 -6.80
N GLN A 605 70.53 -11.93 -7.19
CA GLN A 605 71.21 -13.04 -7.91
C GLN A 605 70.30 -14.27 -8.17
N HIS A 606 70.71 -15.02 -9.21
CA HIS A 606 70.36 -16.38 -9.72
C HIS A 606 69.61 -17.40 -8.83
N GLY A 607 68.92 -18.43 -9.38
CA GLY A 607 68.70 -18.81 -10.78
C GLY A 607 68.56 -20.33 -10.98
N SER A 608 67.97 -20.75 -12.13
CA SER A 608 67.72 -22.16 -12.55
C SER A 608 66.68 -22.94 -11.69
N ASN A 609 65.99 -23.98 -12.18
CA ASN A 609 66.26 -24.81 -13.37
C ASN A 609 64.97 -25.35 -14.04
N ASN A 610 65.06 -25.70 -15.33
CA ASN A 610 63.98 -26.27 -16.15
C ASN A 610 63.71 -27.76 -15.86
N ARG A 611 62.45 -28.21 -16.04
CA ARG A 611 62.01 -29.33 -16.94
C ARG A 611 60.53 -29.69 -16.74
N GLY A 612 59.77 -29.79 -17.84
CA GLY A 612 58.51 -30.56 -17.92
C GLY A 612 58.76 -32.03 -18.31
N PRO A 613 57.77 -32.81 -18.82
CA PRO A 613 56.43 -32.43 -19.26
C PRO A 613 55.26 -33.31 -18.70
N SER A 614 54.04 -33.03 -19.18
CA SER A 614 52.73 -33.73 -18.95
C SER A 614 52.63 -35.11 -19.64
N PRO A 615 51.46 -35.81 -19.68
CA PRO A 615 50.25 -35.90 -18.82
C PRO A 615 50.08 -37.41 -18.37
N PRO A 616 48.92 -38.13 -18.34
CA PRO A 616 47.47 -37.81 -18.23
C PRO A 616 46.65 -38.64 -17.18
N GLN A 617 45.34 -38.37 -17.12
CA GLN A 617 44.16 -39.24 -16.79
C GLN A 617 44.22 -40.33 -15.69
N TYR A 618 43.27 -40.28 -14.73
CA TYR A 618 42.18 -41.27 -14.62
C TYR A 618 41.10 -40.87 -13.58
N LYS A 619 39.82 -41.17 -13.92
CA LYS A 619 38.58 -41.17 -13.11
C LYS A 619 38.08 -39.84 -12.50
#